data_AF-A0A4U9W7Y1-F1
#
_entry.id   AF-A0A4U9W7Y1-F1
#
_cell.length_a   1.000
_cell.length_b   1.000
_cell.length_c   1.000
_cell.angle_alpha   90.00
_cell.angle_beta   90.00
_cell.angle_gamma   90.00
#
_symmetry.space_group_name_H-M   'P 1'
#
loop_
_entity.id
_entity.type
_entity.pdbx_description
1 polymer ?
#
loop_
_entity_poly.entity_id
_entity_poly.type
_entity_poly.pdbx_seq_one_letter_code
_entity_poly.pdbx_strand_id
1 'polypeptide(L)'
;MLEKCELWENRWSGANVLGASFIGSDLSGGEFNQFDWRAAIFNHCNLTGAELGEMDIRQVDLEGVQLDSQQVVGLIDRLGIILVSDS
;
A
#
# COMPACT_ATOMS: atom_id res chain seq x y z
N MET A 1 -15.23 -3.53 -8.47
CA MET A 1 -14.78 -4.26 -7.27
C MET A 1 -13.78 -5.32 -7.72
N LEU A 2 -12.62 -5.37 -7.09
CA LEU A 2 -11.50 -6.26 -7.38
C LEU A 2 -11.04 -6.89 -6.05
N GLU A 3 -11.95 -7.53 -5.34
CA GLU A 3 -11.73 -8.08 -3.99
C GLU A 3 -11.27 -9.53 -4.06
N LYS A 4 -10.37 -9.94 -3.16
CA LYS A 4 -9.79 -11.29 -3.08
C LYS A 4 -9.27 -11.80 -4.43
N CYS A 5 -8.68 -10.90 -5.20
CA CYS A 5 -8.12 -11.16 -6.51
C CYS A 5 -6.60 -11.29 -6.42
N GLU A 6 -6.02 -12.03 -7.36
CA GLU A 6 -4.58 -12.09 -7.59
C GLU A 6 -4.17 -10.96 -8.54
N LEU A 7 -3.55 -9.90 -8.03
CA LEU A 7 -3.19 -8.68 -8.75
C LEU A 7 -1.73 -8.26 -8.51
N TRP A 8 -0.89 -9.20 -8.08
CA TRP A 8 0.53 -9.00 -7.80
C TRP A 8 1.32 -8.57 -9.05
N GLU A 9 2.43 -7.85 -8.84
CA GLU A 9 3.37 -7.35 -9.86
C GLU A 9 2.73 -6.50 -10.99
N ASN A 10 1.59 -5.85 -10.71
CA ASN A 10 0.94 -4.93 -11.66
C ASN A 10 1.40 -3.48 -11.49
N ARG A 11 1.32 -2.71 -12.59
CA ARG A 11 1.57 -1.27 -12.61
C ARG A 11 0.25 -0.50 -12.47
N TRP A 12 0.11 0.25 -11.38
CA TRP A 12 -1.08 1.04 -11.04
C TRP A 12 -0.87 2.55 -11.17
N SER A 13 0.32 3.00 -11.59
CA SER A 13 0.65 4.41 -11.74
C SER A 13 -0.35 5.14 -12.64
N GLY A 14 -1.04 6.15 -12.09
CA GLY A 14 -2.05 6.93 -12.80
C GLY A 14 -3.40 6.22 -13.04
N ALA A 15 -3.62 5.02 -12.47
CA ALA A 15 -4.91 4.34 -12.58
C ALA A 15 -6.02 5.16 -11.90
N ASN A 16 -7.19 5.29 -12.54
CA ASN A 16 -8.36 5.85 -11.90
C ASN A 16 -9.04 4.79 -11.05
N VAL A 17 -8.90 4.91 -9.73
CA VAL A 17 -9.42 3.97 -8.74
C VAL A 17 -10.52 4.57 -7.85
N LEU A 18 -11.13 5.68 -8.25
CA LEU A 18 -12.16 6.35 -7.44
C LEU A 18 -13.33 5.40 -7.11
N GLY A 19 -13.50 5.10 -5.82
CA GLY A 19 -14.51 4.18 -5.31
C GLY A 19 -14.18 2.70 -5.53
N ALA A 20 -12.95 2.36 -5.92
CA ALA A 20 -12.54 0.97 -6.05
C ALA A 20 -12.40 0.29 -4.69
N SER A 21 -12.66 -1.02 -4.67
CA SER A 21 -12.42 -1.88 -3.51
C SER A 21 -11.47 -2.99 -3.94
N PHE A 22 -10.39 -3.15 -3.19
CA PHE A 22 -9.38 -4.20 -3.34
C PHE A 22 -9.35 -5.15 -2.15
N ILE A 23 -10.36 -5.11 -1.27
CA ILE A 23 -10.36 -5.84 0.02
C ILE A 23 -9.87 -7.28 -0.13
N GLY A 24 -8.85 -7.64 0.64
CA GLY A 24 -8.30 -8.99 0.67
C GLY A 24 -7.56 -9.45 -0.59
N SER A 25 -7.30 -8.57 -1.55
CA SER A 25 -6.55 -8.90 -2.77
C SER A 25 -5.05 -8.93 -2.54
N ASP A 26 -4.36 -9.73 -3.34
CA ASP A 26 -2.91 -9.71 -3.42
C ASP A 26 -2.46 -8.62 -4.40
N LEU A 27 -1.80 -7.59 -3.88
CA LEU A 27 -1.21 -6.46 -4.61
C LEU A 27 0.31 -6.41 -4.41
N SER A 28 0.92 -7.52 -3.96
CA SER A 28 2.35 -7.61 -3.68
C SER A 28 3.18 -7.31 -4.92
N GLY A 29 4.35 -6.69 -4.73
CA GLY A 29 5.24 -6.29 -5.83
C GLY A 29 4.66 -5.26 -6.80
N GLY A 30 3.48 -4.67 -6.54
CA GLY A 30 2.86 -3.68 -7.43
C GLY A 30 3.56 -2.32 -7.42
N GLU A 31 3.44 -1.58 -8.52
CA GLU A 31 3.95 -0.21 -8.65
C GLU A 31 2.82 0.82 -8.47
N PHE A 32 2.85 1.61 -7.39
CA PHE A 32 1.80 2.61 -7.06
C PHE A 32 2.34 4.04 -7.06
N ASN A 33 3.26 4.36 -7.97
CA ASN A 33 3.78 5.71 -8.13
C ASN A 33 2.68 6.67 -8.60
N GLN A 34 2.53 7.83 -7.96
CA GLN A 34 1.46 8.81 -8.24
C GLN A 34 0.02 8.26 -8.10
N PHE A 35 -0.17 7.27 -7.23
CA PHE A 35 -1.46 6.65 -6.97
C PHE A 35 -2.21 7.36 -5.81
N ASP A 36 -3.51 7.61 -5.96
CA ASP A 36 -4.33 8.20 -4.89
C ASP A 36 -4.88 7.11 -3.96
N TRP A 37 -4.14 6.83 -2.89
CA TRP A 37 -4.50 5.81 -1.89
C TRP A 37 -5.79 6.10 -1.14
N ARG A 38 -6.30 7.34 -1.15
CA ARG A 38 -7.56 7.69 -0.46
C ARG A 38 -8.79 7.41 -1.31
N ALA A 39 -8.58 7.15 -2.60
CA ALA A 39 -9.65 6.96 -3.57
C ALA A 39 -10.23 5.54 -3.53
N ALA A 40 -9.59 4.59 -2.84
CA ALA A 40 -9.96 3.18 -2.82
C ALA A 40 -9.78 2.53 -1.43
N ILE A 41 -10.31 1.32 -1.29
CA ILE A 41 -10.31 0.53 -0.04
C ILE A 41 -9.32 -0.64 -0.16
N PHE A 42 -8.46 -0.80 0.86
CA PHE A 42 -7.33 -1.75 0.86
C PHE A 42 -7.31 -2.70 2.06
N ASN A 43 -8.36 -2.72 2.90
CA ASN A 43 -8.39 -3.56 4.09
C ASN A 43 -8.04 -5.01 3.74
N HIS A 44 -7.17 -5.63 4.55
CA HIS A 44 -6.68 -7.00 4.36
C HIS A 44 -5.87 -7.28 3.07
N CYS A 45 -5.45 -6.26 2.31
CA CYS A 45 -4.60 -6.47 1.15
C CYS A 45 -3.19 -6.94 1.53
N ASN A 46 -2.59 -7.76 0.66
CA ASN A 46 -1.15 -7.98 0.66
C ASN A 46 -0.48 -6.90 -0.19
N LEU A 47 0.31 -6.01 0.42
CA LEU A 47 1.10 -4.98 -0.27
C LEU A 47 2.61 -5.22 -0.13
N THR A 48 3.04 -6.39 0.35
CA THR A 48 4.47 -6.69 0.53
C THR A 48 5.28 -6.50 -0.75
N GLY A 49 6.46 -5.89 -0.65
CA GLY A 49 7.33 -5.60 -1.79
C GLY A 49 6.79 -4.58 -2.81
N ALA A 50 5.60 -4.00 -2.60
CA ALA A 50 5.04 -2.99 -3.49
C ALA A 50 5.74 -1.62 -3.31
N GLU A 51 5.87 -0.87 -4.41
CA GLU A 51 6.29 0.52 -4.37
C GLU A 51 5.09 1.40 -3.99
N LEU A 52 5.04 1.87 -2.74
CA LEU A 52 3.86 2.56 -2.20
C LEU A 52 3.71 4.02 -2.65
N GLY A 53 4.63 4.55 -3.46
CA GLY A 53 4.61 5.95 -3.92
C GLY A 53 4.45 6.92 -2.75
N GLU A 54 3.50 7.85 -2.83
CA GLU A 54 3.24 8.89 -1.82
C GLU A 54 2.20 8.47 -0.75
N MET A 55 2.08 7.16 -0.45
CA MET A 55 1.19 6.72 0.63
C MET A 55 1.46 7.46 1.95
N ASP A 56 0.41 8.01 2.55
CA ASP A 56 0.42 8.59 3.88
C ASP A 56 -0.49 7.75 4.80
N ILE A 57 0.13 7.04 5.75
CA ILE A 57 -0.59 6.14 6.67
C ILE A 57 -1.58 6.86 7.60
N ARG A 58 -1.51 8.20 7.68
CA ARG A 58 -2.50 9.01 8.42
C ARG A 58 -3.82 9.17 7.67
N GLN A 59 -3.86 8.84 6.39
CA GLN A 59 -4.98 9.13 5.49
C GLN A 59 -5.60 7.86 4.86
N VAL A 60 -5.02 6.69 5.13
CA VAL A 60 -5.42 5.41 4.56
C VAL A 60 -5.81 4.47 5.68
N ASP A 61 -6.95 3.80 5.56
CA ASP A 61 -7.30 2.70 6.44
C ASP A 61 -6.45 1.48 6.08
N LEU A 62 -5.57 1.09 7.00
CA LEU A 62 -4.61 0.00 6.84
C LEU A 62 -4.99 -1.24 7.65
N GLU A 63 -6.25 -1.35 8.10
CA GLU A 63 -6.69 -2.53 8.84
C GLU A 63 -6.38 -3.82 8.07
N GLY A 64 -5.56 -4.67 8.68
CA GLY A 64 -5.17 -5.97 8.13
C GLY A 64 -4.24 -5.92 6.91
N VAL A 65 -3.79 -4.76 6.47
CA VAL A 65 -2.84 -4.63 5.36
C VAL A 65 -1.49 -5.25 5.75
N GLN A 66 -0.91 -6.03 4.84
CA GLN A 66 0.40 -6.63 5.03
C GLN A 66 1.48 -5.81 4.31
N LEU A 67 2.54 -5.46 5.05
CA LEU A 67 3.71 -4.72 4.59
C LEU A 67 4.98 -5.39 5.12
N ASP A 68 6.08 -5.28 4.39
CA ASP A 68 7.39 -5.71 4.87
C ASP A 68 8.08 -4.64 5.73
N SER A 69 9.16 -5.03 6.41
CA SER A 69 9.90 -4.13 7.31
C SER A 69 10.49 -2.92 6.60
N GLN A 70 10.89 -3.06 5.34
CA GLN A 70 11.49 -1.97 4.57
C GLN A 70 10.43 -0.92 4.22
N GLN A 71 9.23 -1.35 3.86
CA GLN A 71 8.08 -0.47 3.63
C GLN A 71 7.70 0.27 4.91
N VAL A 72 7.63 -0.43 6.05
CA VAL A 72 7.31 0.20 7.34
C VAL A 72 8.32 1.29 7.69
N VAL A 73 9.63 1.05 7.52
CA VAL A 73 10.68 2.06 7.72
C VAL A 73 10.42 3.31 6.86
N GLY A 74 10.15 3.14 5.58
CA GLY A 74 9.88 4.26 4.68
C GLY A 74 8.63 5.05 5.05
N LEU A 75 7.58 4.37 5.55
CA LEU A 75 6.34 5.01 5.95
C LEU A 75 6.50 5.82 7.26
N ILE A 76 7.23 5.29 8.23
CA ILE A 76 7.45 6.00 9.51
C ILE A 76 8.47 7.13 9.38
N ASP A 77 9.45 7.03 8.48
CA ASP A 77 10.38 8.12 8.17
C ASP A 77 9.63 9.37 7.65
N ARG A 78 8.59 9.19 6.84
CA ARG A 78 7.70 10.28 6.38
C ARG A 78 6.93 10.96 7.51
N LEU A 79 6.80 10.29 8.65
CA LEU A 79 6.22 10.85 9.88
C LEU A 79 7.27 11.56 10.74
N GLY A 80 8.53 11.60 10.31
CA GLY A 80 9.67 12.10 11.09
C GLY A 80 10.14 11.13 12.17
N ILE A 81 9.77 9.84 12.09
CA ILE A 81 10.18 8.82 13.05
C ILE A 81 11.39 8.08 12.48
N ILE A 82 12.50 8.12 13.21
CA ILE A 82 13.70 7.36 12.87
C ILE A 82 13.59 5.99 13.54
N LEU A 83 13.56 4.91 12.74
CA LEU A 83 13.69 3.56 13.28
C LEU A 83 15.16 3.30 13.62
N VAL A 84 15.41 3.00 14.90
CA VAL A 84 16.71 2.51 15.34
C VAL A 84 16.58 1.00 15.51
N SER A 85 17.19 0.25 14.61
CA SER A 85 17.27 -1.21 14.70
C SER A 85 18.53 -1.58 15.47
N ASP A 86 18.41 -2.44 16.48
CA ASP A 86 19.58 -3.09 17.06
C ASP A 86 20.13 -4.10 16.02
N SER A 87 21.33 -3.83 15.53
CA SER A 87 22.09 -4.71 14.64
C SER A 87 22.63 -5.93 15.37
#